data_AF-A0A183LM27-F1
#
_entry.id   AF-A0A183LM27-F1
#
_cell.length_a   1.000
_cell.length_b   1.000
_cell.length_c   1.000
_cell.angle_alpha   90.00
_cell.angle_beta   90.00
_cell.angle_gamma   90.00
#
_symmetry.space_group_name_H-M   'P 1'
#
loop_
_entity.id
_entity.type
_entity.pdbx_description
1 polymer ?
#
loop_
_entity_poly.entity_id
_entity_poly.type
_entity_poly.pdbx_seq_one_letter_code
_entity_poly.pdbx_strand_id
1 'polypeptide(L)'
;MQPDDLGFADDLVLLSHTHEQMQMKITSITAASESADLNVHKGKNKVLKFKMENTNPITLDGEALEDIGSFTYLSSIIDELVGSDTDVKTMIGKPKAVFLQLKNIRNSKQLSTNNKVRIFNTNVKTVLLYGAGTCRTTTTIIKRVKVFINNCLRKILNIRWPDTNSNNLLWERANRLPVEEEIGKTLEVDKTCIVEIIKLNHEASANLES
;
A
#
# COMPACT_ATOMS: atom_id res chain seq x y z
N MET A 1 -23.30 2.63 8.22
CA MET A 1 -21.91 2.45 7.77
C MET A 1 -21.03 2.64 9.00
N GLN A 2 -20.35 1.58 9.43
CA GLN A 2 -19.40 1.66 10.56
C GLN A 2 -18.09 2.30 10.07
N PRO A 3 -17.29 2.89 10.97
CA PRO A 3 -16.07 3.63 10.62
C PRO A 3 -14.95 2.81 9.99
N ASP A 4 -15.06 1.47 9.94
CA ASP A 4 -13.97 0.57 9.53
C ASP A 4 -14.14 -0.06 8.12
N ASP A 5 -15.21 0.25 7.39
CA ASP A 5 -15.48 -0.34 6.07
C ASP A 5 -14.90 0.53 4.93
N LEU A 6 -14.21 -0.09 3.97
CA LEU A 6 -13.51 0.60 2.88
C LEU A 6 -14.25 0.39 1.55
N GLY A 7 -14.59 1.46 0.83
CA GLY A 7 -15.26 1.37 -0.47
C GLY A 7 -14.59 2.21 -1.56
N PHE A 8 -14.53 1.67 -2.78
CA PHE A 8 -14.14 2.39 -3.99
C PHE A 8 -14.96 1.90 -5.19
N ALA A 9 -15.75 2.80 -5.79
CA ALA A 9 -16.69 2.46 -6.87
C ALA A 9 -17.65 1.32 -6.47
N ASP A 10 -17.62 0.20 -7.20
CA ASP A 10 -18.42 -1.00 -6.92
C ASP A 10 -17.74 -1.99 -5.96
N ASP A 11 -16.47 -1.78 -5.61
CA ASP A 11 -15.73 -2.62 -4.68
C ASP A 11 -15.92 -2.13 -3.23
N LEU A 12 -16.48 -3.00 -2.38
CA LEU A 12 -16.63 -2.76 -0.94
C LEU A 12 -15.90 -3.84 -0.14
N VAL A 13 -15.07 -3.41 0.80
CA VAL A 13 -14.34 -4.27 1.73
C VAL A 13 -14.92 -4.06 3.13
N LEU A 14 -15.48 -5.13 3.67
CA LEU A 14 -16.02 -5.15 5.02
C LEU A 14 -15.01 -5.73 6.01
N LEU A 15 -14.67 -4.94 7.02
CA LEU A 15 -13.80 -5.40 8.10
C LEU A 15 -14.64 -5.82 9.31
N SER A 16 -14.29 -6.93 9.97
CA SER A 16 -15.00 -7.45 11.15
C SER A 16 -14.05 -8.24 12.02
N HIS A 17 -14.32 -8.26 13.32
CA HIS A 17 -13.49 -8.99 14.29
C HIS A 17 -14.03 -10.38 14.60
N THR A 18 -15.34 -10.62 14.40
CA THR A 18 -15.98 -11.91 14.67
C THR A 18 -16.68 -12.46 13.42
N HIS A 19 -16.85 -13.79 13.39
CA HIS A 19 -17.55 -14.48 12.29
C HIS A 19 -19.01 -14.04 12.24
N GLU A 20 -19.64 -13.87 13.40
CA GLU A 20 -21.01 -13.36 13.54
C GLU A 20 -21.17 -11.95 12.96
N GLN A 21 -20.22 -11.05 13.25
CA GLN A 21 -20.21 -9.71 12.67
C GLN A 21 -20.08 -9.75 11.15
N MET A 22 -19.19 -10.59 10.64
CA MET A 22 -18.97 -10.76 9.21
C MET A 22 -20.25 -11.26 8.51
N GLN A 23 -20.92 -12.26 9.09
CA GLN A 23 -22.18 -12.78 8.55
C GLN A 23 -23.30 -11.73 8.62
N MET A 24 -23.42 -10.99 9.74
CA MET A 24 -24.39 -9.90 9.86
C MET A 24 -24.18 -8.80 8.82
N LYS A 25 -22.93 -8.42 8.54
CA LYS A 25 -22.62 -7.39 7.53
C LYS A 25 -22.99 -7.87 6.12
N ILE A 26 -22.69 -9.12 5.78
CA ILE A 26 -23.08 -9.70 4.48
C ILE A 26 -24.61 -9.74 4.33
N THR A 27 -25.35 -10.21 5.34
CA THR A 27 -26.80 -10.24 5.31
C THR A 27 -27.39 -8.82 5.16
N SER A 28 -26.83 -7.85 5.89
CA SER A 28 -27.24 -6.45 5.83
C SER A 28 -27.00 -5.82 4.45
N ILE A 29 -25.84 -6.04 3.84
CA ILE A 29 -25.55 -5.59 2.47
C ILE A 29 -26.52 -6.20 1.47
N THR A 30 -26.81 -7.48 1.63
CA THR A 30 -27.68 -8.20 0.69
C THR A 30 -29.08 -7.59 0.71
N ALA A 31 -29.66 -7.42 1.90
CA ALA A 31 -30.94 -6.76 2.07
C ALA A 31 -30.94 -5.30 1.58
N ALA A 32 -29.86 -4.55 1.84
CA ALA A 32 -29.72 -3.18 1.35
C ALA A 32 -29.64 -3.11 -0.18
N SER A 33 -28.92 -4.05 -0.81
CA SER A 33 -28.78 -4.14 -2.26
C SER A 33 -30.11 -4.52 -2.92
N GLU A 34 -30.83 -5.50 -2.37
CA GLU A 34 -32.18 -5.86 -2.81
C GLU A 34 -33.13 -4.66 -2.75
N SER A 35 -33.10 -3.88 -1.65
CA SER A 35 -33.94 -2.69 -1.50
C SER A 35 -33.62 -1.58 -2.50
N ALA A 36 -32.42 -1.60 -3.08
CA ALA A 36 -31.94 -0.65 -4.07
C ALA A 36 -32.03 -1.21 -5.51
N ASP A 37 -32.69 -2.36 -5.71
CA ASP A 37 -32.75 -3.10 -6.98
C ASP A 37 -31.35 -3.44 -7.56
N LEU A 38 -30.34 -3.59 -6.69
CA LEU A 38 -28.97 -3.98 -7.03
C LEU A 38 -28.74 -5.47 -6.77
N ASN A 39 -28.08 -6.14 -7.71
CA ASN A 39 -27.75 -7.55 -7.57
C ASN A 39 -26.32 -7.74 -7.04
N VAL A 40 -26.18 -8.46 -5.94
CA VAL A 40 -24.88 -8.78 -5.34
C VAL A 40 -24.25 -9.95 -6.11
N HIS A 41 -23.11 -9.71 -6.75
CA HIS A 41 -22.47 -10.74 -7.56
C HIS A 41 -21.77 -11.80 -6.70
N LYS A 42 -22.44 -12.93 -6.47
CA LYS A 42 -21.95 -14.03 -5.60
C LYS A 42 -20.53 -14.50 -5.91
N GLY A 43 -20.21 -14.79 -7.17
CA GLY A 43 -18.89 -15.31 -7.56
C GLY A 43 -17.73 -14.30 -7.47
N LYS A 44 -18.01 -13.01 -7.23
CA LYS A 44 -16.97 -11.98 -7.06
C LYS A 44 -16.69 -11.71 -5.58
N ASN A 45 -17.64 -12.01 -4.70
CA ASN A 45 -17.47 -11.85 -3.26
C ASN A 45 -16.64 -13.00 -2.70
N LYS A 46 -15.64 -12.63 -1.91
CA LYS A 46 -14.69 -13.57 -1.31
C LYS A 46 -14.45 -13.18 0.13
N VAL A 47 -14.08 -14.15 0.95
CA VAL A 47 -13.73 -13.92 2.36
C VAL A 47 -12.24 -14.15 2.56
N LEU A 48 -11.56 -13.21 3.24
CA LEU A 48 -10.21 -13.41 3.76
C LEU A 48 -10.31 -13.48 5.28
N LYS A 49 -9.84 -14.58 5.87
CA LYS A 49 -9.76 -14.74 7.33
C LYS A 49 -8.33 -14.52 7.81
N PHE A 50 -8.17 -13.72 8.85
CA PHE A 50 -6.87 -13.46 9.46
C PHE A 50 -6.80 -14.06 10.86
N LYS A 51 -5.93 -15.06 11.07
CA LYS A 51 -5.67 -15.67 12.39
C LYS A 51 -6.95 -16.09 13.14
N MET A 52 -7.95 -16.59 12.41
CA MET A 52 -9.23 -16.98 12.98
C MET A 52 -9.28 -18.51 13.14
N GLU A 53 -9.55 -19.00 14.34
CA GLU A 53 -9.73 -20.45 14.58
C GLU A 53 -11.03 -20.99 13.96
N ASN A 54 -11.99 -20.09 13.70
CA ASN A 54 -13.31 -20.45 13.18
C ASN A 54 -13.27 -20.75 11.67
N THR A 55 -13.45 -22.03 11.34
CA THR A 55 -13.51 -22.55 9.97
C THR A 55 -14.91 -22.48 9.35
N ASN A 56 -15.93 -22.04 10.09
CA ASN A 56 -17.29 -21.95 9.57
C ASN A 56 -17.32 -21.04 8.32
N PRO A 57 -18.02 -21.45 7.25
CA PRO A 57 -18.14 -20.64 6.04
C PRO A 57 -18.98 -19.39 6.33
N ILE A 58 -18.72 -18.33 5.57
CA ILE A 58 -19.63 -17.18 5.46
C ILE A 58 -20.52 -17.46 4.25
N THR A 59 -21.82 -17.22 4.41
CA THR A 59 -22.81 -17.51 3.37
C THR A 59 -23.45 -16.24 2.84
N LEU A 60 -23.73 -16.22 1.54
CA LEU A 60 -24.47 -15.18 0.83
C LEU A 60 -25.61 -15.89 0.08
N ASP A 61 -26.86 -15.59 0.44
CA ASP A 61 -28.05 -16.28 -0.09
C ASP A 61 -27.97 -17.82 -0.01
N GLY A 62 -27.38 -18.34 1.07
CA GLY A 62 -27.19 -19.78 1.28
C GLY A 62 -26.00 -20.41 0.52
N GLU A 63 -25.32 -19.66 -0.34
CA GLU A 63 -24.08 -20.10 -0.99
C GLU A 63 -22.86 -19.71 -0.15
N ALA A 64 -21.94 -20.65 0.07
CA ALA A 64 -20.70 -20.38 0.80
C ALA A 64 -19.74 -19.53 -0.06
N LEU A 65 -19.22 -18.44 0.50
CA LEU A 65 -18.20 -17.62 -0.14
C LEU A 65 -16.84 -18.31 -0.12
N GLU A 66 -16.06 -18.11 -1.18
CA GLU A 66 -14.71 -18.65 -1.30
C GLU A 66 -13.77 -18.02 -0.26
N ASP A 67 -13.09 -18.86 0.53
CA ASP A 67 -12.03 -18.45 1.45
C ASP A 67 -10.71 -18.33 0.68
N ILE A 68 -10.12 -17.14 0.67
CA ILE A 68 -8.89 -16.82 -0.06
C ILE A 68 -7.78 -16.44 0.89
N GLY A 69 -6.53 -16.80 0.56
CA GLY A 69 -5.36 -16.43 1.37
C GLY A 69 -4.83 -15.02 1.11
N SER A 70 -5.21 -14.40 -0.01
CA SER A 70 -4.90 -13.00 -0.31
C SER A 70 -5.84 -12.41 -1.35
N PHE A 71 -6.05 -11.09 -1.30
CA PHE A 71 -6.75 -10.34 -2.34
C PHE A 71 -5.99 -9.07 -2.73
N THR A 72 -6.26 -8.55 -3.91
CA THR A 72 -5.68 -7.27 -4.37
C THR A 72 -6.74 -6.17 -4.27
N TYR A 73 -6.53 -5.18 -3.42
CA TYR A 73 -7.36 -3.98 -3.31
C TYR A 73 -6.56 -2.74 -3.70
N LEU A 74 -7.04 -1.99 -4.69
CA LEU A 74 -6.37 -0.78 -5.20
C LEU A 74 -4.86 -0.96 -5.49
N SER A 75 -4.48 -2.15 -5.99
CA SER A 75 -3.09 -2.58 -6.23
C SER A 75 -2.23 -2.92 -5.00
N SER A 76 -2.77 -2.85 -3.78
CA SER A 76 -2.18 -3.45 -2.59
C SER A 76 -2.62 -4.91 -2.48
N ILE A 77 -1.67 -5.80 -2.22
CA ILE A 77 -2.01 -7.16 -1.81
C ILE A 77 -2.32 -7.10 -0.31
N ILE A 78 -3.44 -7.68 0.07
CA ILE A 78 -3.84 -7.91 1.45
C ILE A 78 -3.78 -9.42 1.64
N ASP A 79 -2.83 -9.89 2.44
CA ASP A 79 -2.62 -11.32 2.74
C ASP A 79 -2.51 -11.55 4.25
N GLU A 80 -2.48 -12.83 4.64
CA GLU A 80 -2.30 -13.24 6.05
C GLU A 80 -0.89 -12.94 6.59
N LEU A 81 0.10 -12.77 5.70
CA LEU A 81 1.50 -12.55 6.01
C LEU A 81 1.88 -11.09 5.78
N VAL A 82 1.14 -10.18 6.43
CA VAL A 82 1.30 -8.73 6.32
C VAL A 82 2.78 -8.32 6.48
N GLY A 83 3.36 -7.69 5.45
CA GLY A 83 4.76 -7.25 5.44
C GLY A 83 5.75 -8.28 4.87
N SER A 84 5.24 -9.25 4.12
CA SER A 84 6.01 -10.28 3.41
C SER A 84 6.85 -9.72 2.26
N ASP A 85 7.78 -10.53 1.75
CA ASP A 85 8.65 -10.16 0.62
C ASP A 85 7.84 -9.82 -0.66
N THR A 86 6.64 -10.39 -0.77
CA THR A 86 5.67 -10.17 -1.85
C THR A 86 5.13 -8.75 -1.86
N ASP A 87 4.80 -8.16 -0.70
CA ASP A 87 4.38 -6.75 -0.60
C ASP A 87 5.49 -5.80 -1.05
N VAL A 88 6.75 -6.12 -0.71
CA VAL A 88 7.87 -5.30 -1.16
C VAL A 88 8.10 -5.42 -2.66
N LYS A 89 7.89 -6.62 -3.20
CA LYS A 89 8.05 -6.91 -4.63
C LYS A 89 6.97 -6.21 -5.45
N THR A 90 5.73 -6.15 -4.98
CA THR A 90 4.65 -5.40 -5.64
C THR A 90 4.88 -3.91 -5.55
N MET A 91 5.23 -3.39 -4.36
CA MET A 91 5.48 -1.96 -4.13
C MET A 91 6.64 -1.42 -4.98
N ILE A 92 7.75 -2.17 -5.11
CA ILE A 92 8.91 -1.74 -5.91
C ILE A 92 8.77 -2.14 -7.39
N GLY A 93 7.94 -3.14 -7.69
CA GLY A 93 7.78 -3.69 -9.04
C GLY A 93 7.33 -2.65 -10.07
N LYS A 94 6.23 -1.93 -9.79
CA LYS A 94 5.71 -0.90 -10.71
C LYS A 94 6.66 0.29 -10.87
N PRO A 95 7.19 0.92 -9.80
CA PRO A 95 8.21 1.98 -9.93
C PRO A 95 9.45 1.53 -10.70
N LYS A 96 9.89 0.29 -10.50
CA LYS A 96 11.04 -0.28 -11.23
C LYS A 96 10.75 -0.40 -12.72
N ALA A 97 9.55 -0.81 -13.12
CA ALA A 97 9.14 -0.88 -14.52
C ALA A 97 9.17 0.52 -15.18
N VAL A 98 8.59 1.52 -14.52
CA VAL A 98 8.63 2.93 -14.98
C VAL A 98 10.08 3.40 -15.12
N PHE A 99 10.92 3.14 -14.11
CA PHE A 99 12.33 3.52 -14.17
C PHE A 99 13.10 2.87 -15.33
N LEU A 100 12.77 1.62 -15.69
CA LEU A 100 13.36 0.94 -16.85
C LEU A 100 12.92 1.56 -18.18
N GLN A 101 11.65 1.98 -18.29
CA GLN A 101 11.15 2.70 -19.48
C GLN A 101 11.85 4.05 -19.67
N LEU A 102 12.24 4.72 -18.58
CA LEU A 102 13.01 5.97 -18.61
C LEU A 102 14.49 5.81 -19.04
N LYS A 103 14.92 4.63 -19.51
CA LYS A 103 16.32 4.35 -19.92
C LYS A 103 16.87 5.39 -20.89
N ASN A 104 16.10 5.77 -21.92
CA ASN A 104 16.55 6.71 -22.95
C ASN A 104 16.75 8.11 -22.36
N ILE A 105 15.81 8.57 -21.53
CA ILE A 105 15.87 9.87 -20.85
C ILE A 105 17.06 9.90 -19.88
N ARG A 106 17.23 8.84 -19.07
CA ARG A 106 18.33 8.72 -18.11
C ARG A 106 19.70 8.75 -18.80
N ASN A 107 19.82 8.08 -19.93
CA ASN A 107 21.09 7.97 -20.67
C ASN A 107 21.35 9.16 -21.62
N SER A 108 20.37 10.03 -21.86
CA SER A 108 20.50 11.17 -22.76
C SER A 108 21.59 12.15 -22.30
N LYS A 109 22.48 12.56 -23.20
CA LYS A 109 23.49 13.61 -22.92
C LYS A 109 22.92 15.03 -23.05
N GLN A 110 21.77 15.18 -23.73
CA GLN A 110 21.14 16.49 -23.96
C GLN A 110 20.43 17.03 -22.71
N LEU A 111 20.03 16.13 -21.80
CA LEU A 111 19.35 16.50 -20.58
C LEU A 111 20.35 16.68 -19.45
N SER A 112 20.24 17.80 -18.73
CA SER A 112 20.96 18.02 -17.49
C SER A 112 20.58 16.98 -16.44
N THR A 113 21.51 16.71 -15.53
CA THR A 113 21.26 15.85 -14.37
C THR A 113 20.02 16.27 -13.59
N ASN A 114 19.83 17.58 -13.40
CA ASN A 114 18.67 18.13 -12.68
C ASN A 114 17.35 17.78 -13.36
N ASN A 115 17.27 17.89 -14.69
CA ASN A 115 16.07 17.55 -15.43
C ASN A 115 15.77 16.04 -15.35
N LYS A 116 16.81 15.18 -15.38
CA LYS A 116 16.64 13.73 -15.21
C LYS A 116 16.13 13.35 -13.82
N VAL A 117 16.66 13.97 -12.77
CA VAL A 117 16.20 13.76 -11.38
C VAL A 117 14.76 14.23 -11.22
N ARG A 118 14.40 15.38 -11.79
CA ARG A 118 13.02 15.89 -11.77
C ARG A 118 12.06 14.93 -12.48
N ILE A 119 12.42 14.42 -13.67
CA ILE A 119 11.59 13.43 -14.38
C ILE A 119 11.44 12.14 -13.57
N PHE A 120 12.52 11.68 -12.92
CA PHE A 120 12.44 10.54 -11.99
C PHE A 120 11.47 10.81 -10.84
N ASN A 121 11.54 11.99 -10.20
CA ASN A 121 10.63 12.35 -9.11
C ASN A 121 9.17 12.41 -9.58
N THR A 122 8.89 12.97 -10.75
CA THR A 122 7.51 13.08 -11.24
C THR A 122 6.90 11.74 -11.67
N ASN A 123 7.71 10.78 -12.15
CA ASN A 123 7.19 9.53 -12.69
C ASN A 123 7.38 8.32 -11.76
N VAL A 124 8.55 8.17 -11.15
CA VAL A 124 8.89 6.99 -10.36
C VAL A 124 8.57 7.20 -8.89
N LYS A 125 8.90 8.37 -8.32
CA LYS A 125 8.62 8.69 -6.91
C LYS A 125 7.10 8.78 -6.68
N THR A 126 6.33 9.34 -7.60
CA THR A 126 4.86 9.41 -7.51
C THR A 126 4.21 8.03 -7.45
N VAL A 127 4.55 7.12 -8.37
CA VAL A 127 4.03 5.74 -8.37
C VAL A 127 4.43 4.99 -7.10
N LEU A 128 5.65 5.21 -6.61
CA LEU A 128 6.15 4.61 -5.39
C LEU A 128 5.41 5.13 -4.15
N LEU A 129 5.18 6.45 -4.05
CA LEU A 129 4.45 7.07 -2.95
C LEU A 129 2.97 6.66 -2.94
N TYR A 130 2.35 6.58 -4.12
CA TYR A 130 0.98 6.10 -4.25
C TYR A 130 0.83 4.67 -3.70
N GLY A 131 1.74 3.75 -4.07
CA GLY A 131 1.73 2.39 -3.55
C GLY A 131 2.14 2.27 -2.08
N ALA A 132 2.85 3.27 -1.53
CA ALA A 132 3.22 3.31 -0.12
C ALA A 132 2.06 3.76 0.77
N GLY A 133 1.23 4.71 0.31
CA GLY A 133 0.07 5.21 1.07
C GLY A 133 -1.02 4.17 1.33
N THR A 134 -1.05 3.10 0.53
CA THR A 134 -1.99 1.98 0.66
C THR A 134 -1.36 0.74 1.31
N CYS A 135 -0.14 0.82 1.82
CA CYS A 135 0.59 -0.31 2.39
C CYS A 135 0.96 -0.04 3.86
N ARG A 136 0.98 -1.09 4.68
CA ARG A 136 1.47 -0.98 6.06
C ARG A 136 2.98 -0.74 6.04
N THR A 137 3.38 0.50 6.33
CA THR A 137 4.79 0.91 6.32
C THR A 137 5.59 0.23 7.42
N THR A 138 6.33 -0.84 7.08
CA THR A 138 7.29 -1.48 8.00
C THR A 138 8.69 -0.89 7.86
N THR A 139 9.51 -1.01 8.90
CA THR A 139 10.92 -0.57 8.85
C THR A 139 11.72 -1.27 7.75
N THR A 140 11.38 -2.53 7.45
CA THR A 140 11.97 -3.32 6.35
C THR A 140 11.58 -2.76 4.98
N ILE A 141 10.31 -2.42 4.78
CA ILE A 141 9.79 -1.75 3.57
C ILE A 141 10.51 -0.42 3.35
N ILE A 142 10.57 0.44 4.38
CA ILE A 142 11.28 1.72 4.30
C ILE A 142 12.75 1.52 3.90
N LYS A 143 13.45 0.57 4.53
CA LYS A 143 14.86 0.28 4.19
C LYS A 143 15.02 -0.14 2.73
N ARG A 144 14.14 -1.02 2.22
CA ARG A 144 14.19 -1.49 0.84
C ARG A 144 13.85 -0.39 -0.17
N VAL A 145 12.87 0.46 0.14
CA VAL A 145 12.54 1.63 -0.67
C VAL A 145 13.72 2.60 -0.74
N LYS A 146 14.37 2.89 0.39
CA LYS A 146 15.59 3.73 0.44
C LYS A 146 16.69 3.15 -0.45
N VAL A 147 16.94 1.84 -0.38
CA VAL A 147 17.93 1.16 -1.23
C VAL A 147 17.55 1.29 -2.72
N PHE A 148 16.27 1.11 -3.06
CA PHE A 148 15.79 1.26 -4.43
C PHE A 148 16.00 2.67 -4.99
N ILE A 149 15.59 3.70 -4.24
CA ILE A 149 15.76 5.11 -4.64
C ILE A 149 17.25 5.43 -4.84
N ASN A 150 18.11 5.02 -3.88
CA ASN A 150 19.56 5.26 -3.97
C ASN A 150 20.18 4.61 -5.21
N ASN A 151 19.76 3.38 -5.53
CA ASN A 151 20.21 2.68 -6.73
C ASN A 151 19.76 3.40 -8.01
N CYS A 152 18.54 3.93 -8.04
CA CYS A 152 18.03 4.71 -9.17
C CYS A 152 18.83 6.01 -9.36
N LEU A 153 19.07 6.75 -8.27
CA LEU A 153 19.85 8.00 -8.29
C LEU A 153 21.29 7.78 -8.75
N ARG A 154 21.98 6.74 -8.25
CA ARG A 154 23.33 6.39 -8.71
C ARG A 154 23.38 6.16 -10.23
N LYS A 155 22.37 5.48 -10.78
CA LYS A 155 22.25 5.25 -12.22
C LYS A 155 21.93 6.52 -13.01
N ILE A 156 21.15 7.45 -12.46
CA ILE A 156 20.88 8.76 -13.08
C ILE A 156 22.15 9.63 -13.08
N LEU A 157 22.88 9.60 -11.98
CA LEU A 157 24.11 10.35 -11.76
C LEU A 157 25.34 9.71 -12.42
N ASN A 158 25.18 8.54 -13.05
CA ASN A 158 26.24 7.76 -13.69
C ASN A 158 27.43 7.46 -12.76
N ILE A 159 27.15 7.23 -11.48
CA ILE A 159 28.15 6.89 -10.46
C ILE A 159 28.50 5.41 -10.61
N ARG A 160 29.79 5.09 -10.78
CA ARG A 160 30.25 3.70 -10.94
C ARG A 160 30.47 3.05 -9.57
N TRP A 161 30.37 1.73 -9.55
CA TRP A 161 30.46 0.91 -8.32
C TRP A 161 31.81 1.02 -7.54
N PRO A 162 32.96 1.41 -8.12
CA PRO A 162 34.16 1.69 -7.31
C PRO A 162 34.11 3.05 -6.59
N ASP A 163 33.25 3.97 -7.02
CA ASP A 163 33.17 5.31 -6.44
C ASP A 163 32.35 5.26 -5.15
N THR A 164 33.02 4.93 -4.04
CA THR A 164 32.48 4.86 -2.66
C THR A 164 32.02 6.24 -2.16
N ASN A 165 31.01 6.82 -2.82
CA ASN A 165 30.36 8.03 -2.33
C ASN A 165 29.38 7.63 -1.23
N SER A 166 29.45 8.34 -0.09
CA SER A 166 28.50 8.20 1.00
C SER A 166 27.08 8.49 0.50
N ASN A 167 26.05 7.89 1.13
CA ASN A 167 24.67 8.20 0.78
C ASN A 167 24.40 9.71 0.95
N ASN A 168 24.99 10.38 1.94
CA ASN A 168 24.83 11.81 2.16
C ASN A 168 25.34 12.65 0.97
N LEU A 169 26.50 12.31 0.42
CA LEU A 169 27.04 13.01 -0.75
C LEU A 169 26.23 12.72 -2.04
N LEU A 170 25.67 11.51 -2.16
CA LEU A 170 24.71 11.17 -3.22
C LEU A 170 23.47 12.06 -3.12
N TRP A 171 22.95 12.26 -1.90
CA TRP A 171 21.82 13.12 -1.64
C TRP A 171 22.17 14.58 -1.90
N GLU A 172 23.30 15.12 -1.46
CA GLU A 172 23.74 16.49 -1.78
C GLU A 172 23.80 16.76 -3.28
N ARG A 173 24.33 15.82 -4.06
CA ARG A 173 24.37 15.93 -5.53
C ARG A 173 22.98 15.84 -6.17
N ALA A 174 22.04 15.15 -5.53
CA ALA A 174 20.63 15.14 -5.92
C ALA A 174 19.84 16.35 -5.36
N ASN A 175 20.29 16.94 -4.25
CA ASN A 175 19.64 17.95 -3.39
C ASN A 175 20.01 19.39 -3.77
N ARG A 176 20.02 19.72 -5.07
CA ARG A 176 19.67 21.10 -5.46
C ARG A 176 18.14 21.38 -5.36
N LEU A 177 17.35 20.50 -4.72
CA LEU A 177 15.91 20.62 -4.43
C LEU A 177 15.50 19.79 -3.18
N PRO A 178 14.39 20.11 -2.49
CA PRO A 178 14.03 19.56 -1.19
C PRO A 178 13.41 18.17 -1.33
N VAL A 179 14.20 17.12 -1.22
CA VAL A 179 13.73 15.72 -1.36
C VAL A 179 13.76 14.97 -0.02
N GLU A 180 14.73 15.28 0.85
CA GLU A 180 14.84 14.68 2.19
C GLU A 180 13.70 15.09 3.12
N GLU A 181 13.33 16.37 3.08
CA GLU A 181 12.31 16.91 3.98
C GLU A 181 10.91 16.37 3.64
N GLU A 182 10.66 16.02 2.39
CA GLU A 182 9.36 15.51 1.92
C GLU A 182 9.25 13.99 2.06
N ILE A 183 10.31 13.20 1.80
CA ILE A 183 10.24 11.74 1.99
C ILE A 183 10.32 11.36 3.46
N GLY A 184 11.13 12.10 4.25
CA GLY A 184 11.14 12.00 5.70
C GLY A 184 9.78 12.36 6.26
N LYS A 185 9.25 13.57 5.98
CA LYS A 185 7.93 13.97 6.48
C LYS A 185 6.80 13.12 5.94
N THR A 186 6.71 12.75 4.65
CA THR A 186 5.60 11.91 4.16
C THR A 186 5.61 10.50 4.76
N LEU A 187 6.78 9.87 4.91
CA LEU A 187 6.88 8.54 5.55
C LEU A 187 6.83 8.59 7.08
N GLU A 188 7.02 9.76 7.70
CA GLU A 188 7.02 9.97 9.15
C GLU A 188 5.68 10.54 9.64
N VAL A 189 4.97 11.32 8.83
CA VAL A 189 3.58 11.76 9.01
C VAL A 189 2.63 10.56 8.87
N ASP A 190 2.93 9.59 8.01
CA ASP A 190 2.19 8.32 7.93
C ASP A 190 2.40 7.42 9.16
N LYS A 191 3.51 7.58 9.92
CA LYS A 191 3.65 6.90 11.22
C LYS A 191 2.63 7.45 12.22
N THR A 192 2.32 8.75 12.14
CA THR A 192 1.40 9.43 13.06
C THR A 192 -0.03 9.00 12.82
N CYS A 193 -0.48 8.89 11.56
CA CYS A 193 -1.84 8.44 11.24
C CYS A 193 -2.14 7.01 11.75
N ILE A 194 -1.20 6.06 11.60
CA ILE A 194 -1.44 4.68 12.07
C ILE A 194 -1.34 4.57 13.60
N VAL A 195 -0.45 5.32 14.25
CA VAL A 195 -0.36 5.34 15.73
C VAL A 195 -1.58 6.02 16.34
N GLU A 196 -2.10 7.10 15.74
CA GLU A 196 -3.34 7.75 16.19
C GLU A 196 -4.56 6.85 15.97
N ILE A 197 -4.67 6.13 14.85
CA ILE A 197 -5.77 5.16 14.61
C ILE A 197 -5.71 3.98 15.61
N ILE A 198 -4.51 3.45 15.89
CA ILE A 198 -4.34 2.36 16.89
C ILE A 198 -4.59 2.86 18.32
N LYS A 199 -4.19 4.09 18.65
CA LYS A 199 -4.36 4.67 19.98
C LYS A 199 -5.81 5.08 20.26
N LEU A 200 -6.50 5.65 19.26
CA LEU A 200 -7.94 5.92 19.31
C LEU A 200 -8.75 4.62 19.46
N ASN A 201 -8.34 3.52 18.82
CA ASN A 201 -8.99 2.21 18.95
C ASN A 201 -8.73 1.53 20.31
N HIS A 202 -7.55 1.74 20.91
CA HIS A 202 -7.25 1.23 22.26
C HIS A 202 -7.99 2.02 23.36
N GLU A 203 -8.12 3.34 23.20
CA GLU A 203 -8.87 4.20 24.14
C GLU A 203 -10.39 4.01 24.02
N ALA A 204 -10.91 3.73 22.82
CA ALA A 204 -12.33 3.39 22.61
C ALA A 204 -12.72 2.04 23.22
N SER A 205 -11.82 1.05 23.20
CA SER A 205 -12.05 -0.28 23.78
C SER A 205 -12.03 -0.28 25.31
N ALA A 206 -11.20 0.57 25.93
CA ALA A 206 -11.12 0.69 27.39
C ALA A 206 -12.35 1.40 28.02
N ASN A 207 -13.08 2.21 27.23
CA ASN A 207 -14.26 2.94 27.70
C ASN A 207 -15.58 2.18 27.52
N LEU A 208 -15.55 0.98 26.92
CA LEU A 208 -16.71 0.10 26.75
C LEU A 208 -16.75 -1.04 27.78
N GLU A 209 -15.71 -1.18 28.61
CA GLU A 209 -15.61 -2.15 29.70
C GLU A 209 -15.69 -1.52 31.10
N SER A 210 -16.09 -0.24 31.20
CA SER A 210 -16.44 0.46 32.45
C SER A 210 -17.90 0.85 32.48
#